data_AF-A0A2I0NMS2-F1
#
_entry.id   AF-A0A2I0NMS2-F1
#
_cell.length_a   1.000
_cell.length_b   1.000
_cell.length_c   1.000
_cell.angle_alpha   90.00
_cell.angle_beta   90.00
_cell.angle_gamma   90.00
#
_symmetry.space_group_name_H-M   'P 1'
#
loop_
_entity.id
_entity.type
_entity.pdbx_description
1 polymer ?
#
loop_
_entity_poly.entity_id
_entity_poly.type
_entity_poly.pdbx_seq_one_letter_code
_entity_poly.pdbx_strand_id
1 'polypeptide(L)'
;MEIHKEILAAFPGLSVAEGDVGPLSILEKSPALNGLRDEVVRQVREQYTLERIKDEPLFRAYRDFFWRVGVDPTKTRPASEALVRRILAGKMLP
;
A
#
# COMPACT_ATOMS: atom_id res chain seq x y z
N MET A 1 -6.16 22.11 9.44
CA MET A 1 -7.44 21.47 9.02
C MET A 1 -8.45 21.34 10.17
N GLU A 2 -9.77 21.41 9.93
CA GLU A 2 -10.84 21.17 10.93
C GLU A 2 -11.67 19.92 10.54
N ILE A 3 -11.83 18.96 11.48
CA ILE A 3 -12.63 17.73 11.26
C ILE A 3 -14.03 17.93 11.84
N HIS A 4 -15.07 17.62 11.04
CA HIS A 4 -16.46 17.75 11.48
C HIS A 4 -16.76 16.88 12.72
N LYS A 5 -17.51 17.43 13.69
CA LYS A 5 -17.79 16.76 14.97
C LYS A 5 -18.46 15.40 14.82
N GLU A 6 -19.34 15.27 13.83
CA GLU A 6 -20.04 14.02 13.53
C GLU A 6 -19.06 12.90 13.14
N ILE A 7 -17.96 13.24 12.44
CA ILE A 7 -16.93 12.27 12.05
C ILE A 7 -16.15 11.81 13.28
N LEU A 8 -15.75 12.72 14.17
CA LEU A 8 -15.06 12.38 15.41
C LEU A 8 -15.93 11.54 16.35
N ALA A 9 -17.25 11.79 16.37
CA ALA A 9 -18.20 10.99 17.13
C ALA A 9 -18.38 9.57 16.55
N ALA A 10 -18.42 9.45 15.22
CA ALA A 10 -18.54 8.16 14.54
C ALA A 10 -17.24 7.33 14.62
N PHE A 11 -16.08 7.98 14.66
CA PHE A 11 -14.76 7.32 14.66
C PHE A 11 -13.86 7.85 15.79
N PRO A 12 -14.10 7.43 17.05
CA PRO A 12 -13.27 7.81 18.19
C PRO A 12 -11.81 7.35 17.96
N GLY A 13 -10.88 8.31 18.01
CA GLY A 13 -9.44 8.06 17.77
C GLY A 13 -8.95 8.37 16.36
N LEU A 14 -9.82 8.84 15.45
CA LEU A 14 -9.37 9.38 14.17
C LEU A 14 -8.52 10.64 14.40
N SER A 15 -7.29 10.61 13.90
CA SER A 15 -6.40 11.76 13.86
C SER A 15 -5.92 11.99 12.43
N VAL A 16 -5.61 13.24 12.12
CA VAL A 16 -5.05 13.62 10.83
C VAL A 16 -3.85 14.53 11.09
N ALA A 17 -2.75 14.22 10.44
CA ALA A 17 -1.56 15.06 10.41
C ALA A 17 -1.46 15.72 9.04
N GLU A 18 -1.22 17.03 9.03
CA GLU A 18 -0.86 17.79 7.83
C GLU A 18 0.57 18.28 7.96
N GLY A 19 1.29 18.36 6.84
CA GLY A 19 2.66 18.84 6.81
C GLY A 19 3.07 19.23 5.40
N ASP A 20 3.90 20.26 5.30
CA ASP A 20 4.45 20.73 4.03
C ASP A 20 5.71 19.92 3.69
N VAL A 21 5.79 19.47 2.44
CA VAL A 21 6.98 18.81 1.91
C VAL A 21 7.69 19.75 0.95
N GLY A 22 8.89 20.20 1.31
CA GLY A 22 9.72 21.01 0.42
C GLY A 22 11.02 21.52 1.05
N PRO A 23 11.87 22.19 0.25
CA PRO A 23 11.82 22.26 -1.22
C PRO A 23 12.19 20.92 -1.88
N LEU A 24 11.47 20.54 -2.94
CA LEU A 24 11.69 19.27 -3.65
C LEU A 24 12.66 19.46 -4.81
N SER A 25 13.64 18.56 -4.94
CA SER A 25 14.45 18.40 -6.15
C SER A 25 13.96 17.19 -6.93
N ILE A 26 13.19 17.44 -7.99
CA ILE A 26 12.61 16.38 -8.83
C ILE A 26 13.60 16.07 -9.95
N LEU A 27 14.14 14.86 -9.93
CA LEU A 27 15.05 14.36 -10.96
C LEU A 27 14.32 13.32 -11.82
N GLU A 28 14.64 13.28 -13.11
CA GLU A 28 14.10 12.26 -14.02
C GLU A 28 14.57 10.84 -13.61
N LYS A 29 15.80 10.73 -13.11
CA LYS A 29 16.42 9.47 -12.70
C LYS A 29 17.20 9.66 -11.42
N SER A 30 17.15 8.64 -10.55
CA SER A 30 17.93 8.58 -9.31
C SER A 30 18.53 7.19 -9.15
N PRO A 31 19.88 7.06 -9.11
CA PRO A 31 20.53 5.78 -8.82
C PRO A 31 20.09 5.20 -7.47
N ALA A 32 19.86 6.05 -6.48
CA ALA A 32 19.37 5.62 -5.17
C ALA A 32 17.95 5.04 -5.25
N LEU A 33 17.08 5.61 -6.09
CA LEU A 33 15.74 5.06 -6.33
C LEU A 33 15.80 3.69 -7.01
N ASN A 34 16.71 3.51 -7.97
CA ASN A 34 16.93 2.20 -8.59
C ASN A 34 17.42 1.17 -7.57
N GLY A 35 18.38 1.55 -6.71
CA GLY A 35 18.85 0.68 -5.62
C GLY A 35 17.73 0.31 -4.65
N LEU A 36 16.91 1.27 -4.24
CA LEU A 36 15.76 1.03 -3.37
C LEU A 36 14.74 0.09 -4.04
N ARG A 37 14.47 0.29 -5.34
CA ARG A 37 13.57 -0.57 -6.10
C ARG A 37 14.04 -2.01 -6.09
N ASP A 38 15.31 -2.24 -6.38
CA ASP A 38 15.89 -3.58 -6.46
C ASP A 38 15.91 -4.26 -5.08
N GLU A 39 16.21 -3.49 -4.03
CA GLU A 39 16.16 -3.94 -2.64
C GLU A 39 14.74 -4.34 -2.21
N VAL A 40 13.74 -3.50 -2.48
CA VAL A 40 12.34 -3.82 -2.17
C VAL A 40 11.86 -5.05 -2.94
N VAL A 41 12.22 -5.18 -4.22
CA VAL A 41 11.90 -6.36 -5.02
C VAL A 41 12.51 -7.63 -4.42
N ARG A 42 13.77 -7.57 -3.99
CA ARG A 42 14.46 -8.66 -3.32
C ARG A 42 13.75 -9.06 -2.02
N GLN A 43 13.48 -8.09 -1.13
CA GLN A 43 12.79 -8.33 0.14
C GLN A 43 11.41 -8.97 -0.06
N VAL A 44 10.62 -8.47 -1.02
CA VAL A 44 9.30 -9.03 -1.33
C VAL A 44 9.39 -10.48 -1.79
N ARG A 45 10.38 -10.83 -2.62
CA ARG A 45 10.58 -12.20 -3.11
C ARG A 45 11.11 -13.16 -2.04
N GLU A 46 11.83 -12.64 -1.04
CA GLU A 46 12.29 -13.43 0.10
C GLU A 46 11.17 -13.69 1.12
N GLN A 47 10.28 -12.71 1.32
CA GLN A 47 9.23 -12.79 2.33
C GLN A 47 7.99 -13.53 1.84
N TYR A 48 7.66 -13.45 0.54
CA TYR A 48 6.37 -13.90 0.03
C TYR A 48 6.49 -14.83 -1.17
N THR A 49 5.44 -15.61 -1.39
CA THR A 49 5.24 -16.43 -2.60
C THR A 49 3.88 -16.13 -3.21
N LEU A 50 3.74 -16.34 -4.52
CA LEU A 50 2.51 -15.99 -5.24
C LEU A 50 1.31 -16.83 -4.75
N GLU A 51 1.58 -18.05 -4.30
CA GLU A 51 0.60 -19.01 -3.80
C GLU A 51 0.11 -18.63 -2.41
N ARG A 52 1.01 -18.21 -1.52
CA ARG A 52 0.71 -17.96 -0.09
C ARG A 52 0.32 -16.52 0.22
N ILE A 53 0.61 -15.55 -0.65
CA ILE A 53 0.27 -14.13 -0.43
C ILE A 53 -1.22 -13.88 -0.15
N LYS A 54 -2.11 -14.75 -0.66
CA LYS A 54 -3.55 -14.66 -0.36
C LYS A 54 -3.86 -14.98 1.11
N ASP A 55 -3.04 -15.77 1.77
CA ASP A 55 -3.26 -16.25 3.14
C ASP A 55 -2.51 -15.40 4.18
N GLU A 56 -1.70 -14.44 3.73
CA GLU A 56 -0.96 -13.51 4.59
C GLU A 56 -1.91 -12.63 5.44
N PRO A 57 -1.73 -12.58 6.77
CA PRO A 57 -2.67 -11.93 7.69
C PRO A 57 -2.95 -10.46 7.36
N LEU A 58 -1.91 -9.69 6.97
CA LEU A 58 -2.05 -8.27 6.65
C LEU A 58 -2.93 -8.06 5.41
N PHE A 59 -2.69 -8.85 4.35
CA PHE A 59 -3.50 -8.76 3.14
C PHE A 59 -4.93 -9.25 3.38
N ARG A 60 -5.12 -10.29 4.20
CA ARG A 60 -6.47 -10.74 4.61
C ARG A 60 -7.22 -9.64 5.35
N ALA A 61 -6.60 -9.04 6.37
CA ALA A 61 -7.20 -7.96 7.15
C ALA A 61 -7.59 -6.77 6.26
N TYR A 62 -6.75 -6.42 5.28
CA TYR A 62 -7.05 -5.31 4.39
C TYR A 62 -8.18 -5.62 3.41
N ARG A 63 -8.27 -6.86 2.90
CA ARG A 63 -9.43 -7.30 2.10
C ARG A 63 -10.71 -7.37 2.94
N ASP A 64 -10.62 -7.75 4.21
CA ASP A 64 -11.77 -7.75 5.12
C ASP A 64 -12.28 -6.34 5.38
N PHE A 65 -11.37 -5.37 5.50
CA PHE A 65 -11.73 -3.96 5.54
C PHE A 65 -12.49 -3.54 4.26
N PHE A 66 -12.01 -3.91 3.07
CA PHE A 66 -12.69 -3.62 1.79
C PHE A 66 -14.12 -4.19 1.78
N TRP A 67 -14.29 -5.46 2.17
CA TRP A 67 -15.62 -6.06 2.31
C TRP A 67 -16.53 -5.29 3.26
N ARG A 68 -16.02 -4.87 4.41
CA ARG A 68 -16.78 -4.11 5.44
C ARG A 68 -17.25 -2.75 4.95
N VAL A 69 -16.52 -2.12 4.03
CA VAL A 69 -16.91 -0.84 3.42
C VAL A 69 -17.67 -1.01 2.10
N GLY A 70 -18.07 -2.23 1.76
CA GLY A 70 -18.89 -2.53 0.57
C GLY A 70 -18.11 -2.59 -0.75
N VAL A 71 -16.78 -2.70 -0.69
CA VAL A 71 -15.93 -2.85 -1.87
C VAL A 71 -15.51 -4.32 -2.00
N ASP A 72 -15.80 -4.96 -3.14
CA ASP A 72 -15.34 -6.31 -3.41
C ASP A 72 -13.82 -6.32 -3.74
N PRO A 73 -12.94 -6.81 -2.84
CA PRO A 73 -11.50 -6.82 -3.05
C PRO A 73 -11.05 -7.80 -4.15
N THR A 74 -11.93 -8.67 -4.64
CA THR A 74 -11.65 -9.54 -5.79
C THR A 74 -11.85 -8.82 -7.12
N LYS A 75 -12.66 -7.75 -7.14
CA LYS A 75 -12.85 -6.86 -8.30
C LYS A 75 -11.91 -5.65 -8.24
N THR A 76 -11.78 -5.07 -7.06
CA THR A 76 -10.92 -3.91 -6.80
C THR A 76 -9.84 -4.32 -5.79
N ARG A 77 -8.82 -5.02 -6.28
CA ARG A 77 -7.70 -5.46 -5.43
C ARG A 77 -6.97 -4.27 -4.83
N PRO A 78 -6.69 -4.26 -3.52
CA PRO A 78 -5.85 -3.22 -2.92
C PRO A 78 -4.52 -3.05 -3.66
N ALA A 79 -4.12 -1.80 -3.90
CA ALA A 79 -2.96 -1.48 -4.72
C ALA A 79 -1.66 -2.11 -4.19
N SER A 80 -1.50 -2.16 -2.86
CA SER A 80 -0.35 -2.81 -2.21
C SER A 80 -0.29 -4.32 -2.53
N GLU A 81 -1.39 -5.05 -2.41
CA GLU A 81 -1.45 -6.48 -2.74
C GLU A 81 -1.20 -6.71 -4.25
N ALA A 82 -1.77 -5.86 -5.10
CA ALA A 82 -1.57 -5.93 -6.54
C ALA A 82 -0.10 -5.73 -6.91
N LEU A 83 0.59 -4.77 -6.28
CA LEU A 83 2.00 -4.47 -6.50
C LEU A 83 2.89 -5.64 -6.07
N VAL A 84 2.67 -6.19 -4.88
CA VAL A 84 3.43 -7.35 -4.39
C VAL A 84 3.27 -8.55 -5.32
N ARG A 85 2.04 -8.88 -5.72
CA ARG A 85 1.80 -9.97 -6.69
C ARG A 85 2.49 -9.72 -8.04
N ARG A 86 2.58 -8.46 -8.48
CA ARG A 86 3.26 -8.10 -9.72
C ARG A 86 4.76 -8.36 -9.64
N ILE A 87 5.39 -8.01 -8.51
CA ILE A 87 6.81 -8.29 -8.22
C ILE A 87 7.08 -9.80 -8.21
N LEU A 88 6.23 -10.57 -7.51
CA LEU A 88 6.33 -12.02 -7.41
C LEU A 88 6.15 -12.72 -8.76
N ALA A 89 5.30 -12.17 -9.63
CA ALA A 89 5.11 -12.66 -11.00
C ALA A 89 6.24 -12.24 -11.98
N GLY A 90 7.31 -11.61 -11.49
CA GLY A 90 8.45 -11.19 -12.32
C GLY A 90 8.14 -10.06 -13.31
N LYS A 91 7.02 -9.35 -13.13
CA LYS A 91 6.60 -8.28 -14.04
C LYS A 91 7.31 -6.97 -13.70
N MET A 92 7.59 -6.17 -14.73
CA MET A 92 8.18 -4.83 -14.58
C MET A 92 7.28 -3.94 -13.72
N LEU A 93 7.85 -3.23 -12.75
CA LEU A 93 7.12 -2.24 -11.96
C LEU A 93 6.63 -1.09 -12.88
N PRO A 94 5.41 -0.57 -12.65
CA PRO A 94 4.87 0.54 -13.44
C PRO A 94 5.67 1.83 -13.27
#